data_AF-A0A4R3VES7-F1
#
_entry.id   AF-A0A4R3VES7-F1
#
_cell.length_a   1.000
_cell.length_b   1.000
_cell.length_c   1.000
_cell.angle_alpha   90.00
_cell.angle_beta   90.00
_cell.angle_gamma   90.00
#
_symmetry.space_group_name_H-M   'P 1'
#
loop_
_entity.id
_entity.type
_entity.pdbx_description
1 polymer ?
#
loop_
_entity_poly.entity_id
_entity_poly.type
_entity_poly.pdbx_seq_one_letter_code
_entity_poly.pdbx_strand_id
1 'polypeptide(L)'
;MTTNAPAGTVIVIGGALKADSDAVWQRIVDEAGGVGAPIAVFPTAAFEPERIAAQIVAALGRCGARAEVIPVAPHLEGVDLRARLHDPALIARVAACRAVFFSGGAQEYIVDTLMPGGRATAMLDAIRAVFAAGGVIAGTSAGAAVMSRMMFRDAMDNLLVLKGQWRAGQEYDRGLDFLGPELLIDQHFIRRGRIGRMLPAMRSLGYRLGLGVDENAAVVVRGGRLEVVGGSGAVLLDLSEAVSDAGLPAFNLRGVRLSHLAAGDCHDLGSGVTTPAPHKLNEPCIAPAVAGFKPGLKADRYFLDFLGNGCLLDAMLLLLDGPAPEVRGLACRARPRPGEPAPELGFEFRLHRGEGLRGWRGAALGGEDCTVLGMRLDVIPVRVATPLFTPLAVLPRAVVESAQAGRGGSGSMAMARVSGEFSVGMAAQAAEDGSAGIGRMVLDKRYHGALEARGAGQMLATHGSVAGSAAYVALESVTGTLQGREGSFALVHHGLMTRGQPSLEIGVVPDSGAGGLAGLTGRMSIRVEGHRHFYDFDFSLPEA
;
A
#
# COMPACT_ATOMS: atom_id res chain seq x y z
N MET A 1 34.04 -37.40 7.88
CA MET A 1 32.83 -37.73 8.64
C MET A 1 32.43 -36.51 9.45
N THR A 2 31.28 -35.95 9.08
CA THR A 2 30.37 -35.06 9.82
C THR A 2 30.76 -34.58 11.23
N THR A 3 30.80 -33.26 11.39
CA THR A 3 29.91 -32.54 12.32
C THR A 3 29.59 -31.18 11.70
N ASN A 4 28.57 -31.13 10.83
CA ASN A 4 27.98 -29.85 10.44
C ASN A 4 27.28 -29.34 11.71
N ALA A 5 27.92 -28.42 12.44
CA ALA A 5 27.29 -27.79 13.59
C ALA A 5 25.92 -27.26 13.12
N PRO A 6 24.83 -27.48 13.87
CA PRO A 6 23.53 -27.00 13.43
C PRO A 6 23.60 -25.48 13.33
N ALA A 7 23.50 -24.94 12.11
CA ALA A 7 23.34 -23.51 11.91
C ALA A 7 22.13 -23.03 12.73
N GLY A 8 22.26 -21.89 13.40
CA GLY A 8 21.20 -21.33 14.22
C GLY A 8 19.94 -20.97 13.43
N THR A 9 18.91 -20.54 14.15
CA THR A 9 17.63 -20.12 13.58
C THR A 9 17.65 -18.61 13.36
N VAL A 10 17.19 -18.14 12.21
CA VAL A 10 16.94 -16.70 11.96
C VAL A 10 15.45 -16.46 11.92
N ILE A 11 14.95 -15.46 12.65
CA ILE A 11 13.54 -15.06 12.61
C ILE A 11 13.43 -13.64 12.08
N VAL A 12 12.95 -13.54 10.84
CA VAL A 12 12.80 -12.27 10.12
C VAL A 12 11.39 -11.75 10.30
N ILE A 13 11.21 -10.60 10.93
CA ILE A 13 9.89 -10.03 11.21
C ILE A 13 9.70 -8.76 10.38
N GLY A 14 8.63 -8.70 9.59
CA GLY A 14 8.43 -7.64 8.58
C GLY A 14 8.18 -6.24 9.15
N GLY A 15 8.11 -6.07 10.46
CA GLY A 15 7.91 -4.77 11.11
C GLY A 15 6.48 -4.55 11.58
N ALA A 16 6.27 -3.45 12.31
CA ALA A 16 5.01 -3.13 12.98
C ALA A 16 4.40 -4.32 13.76
N LEU A 17 5.28 -5.13 14.37
CA LEU A 17 4.87 -6.28 15.17
C LEU A 17 4.06 -5.80 16.38
N LYS A 18 2.82 -6.25 16.47
CA LYS A 18 1.93 -5.86 17.56
C LYS A 18 2.29 -6.59 18.84
N ALA A 19 1.98 -5.97 19.98
CA ALA A 19 2.23 -6.56 21.28
C ALA A 19 1.42 -7.85 21.52
N ASP A 20 0.24 -7.96 20.92
CA ASP A 20 -0.69 -9.10 21.02
C ASP A 20 -0.48 -10.16 19.92
N SER A 21 0.58 -10.06 19.12
CA SER A 21 0.93 -11.07 18.11
C SER A 21 1.66 -12.24 18.76
N ASP A 22 0.97 -12.89 19.70
CA ASP A 22 1.50 -13.94 20.56
C ASP A 22 2.07 -15.10 19.76
N ALA A 23 1.49 -15.43 18.59
CA ALA A 23 2.04 -16.48 17.71
C ALA A 23 3.50 -16.20 17.30
N VAL A 24 3.86 -14.95 17.03
CA VAL A 24 5.23 -14.57 16.66
C VAL A 24 6.13 -14.49 17.89
N TRP A 25 5.66 -13.86 18.97
CA TRP A 25 6.44 -13.74 20.21
C TRP A 25 6.73 -15.11 20.82
N GLN A 26 5.72 -15.98 20.90
CA GLN A 26 5.85 -17.34 21.40
C GLN A 26 6.82 -18.15 20.53
N ARG A 27 6.75 -18.01 19.20
CA ARG A 27 7.68 -18.71 18.31
C ARG A 27 9.14 -18.35 18.56
N ILE A 28 9.45 -17.09 18.89
CA ILE A 28 10.82 -16.69 19.26
C ILE A 28 11.26 -17.42 20.53
N VAL A 29 10.40 -17.48 21.54
CA VAL A 29 10.70 -18.14 22.81
C VAL A 29 10.87 -19.65 22.63
N ASP A 30 9.99 -20.29 21.85
CA ASP A 30 10.03 -21.72 21.58
C ASP A 30 11.34 -22.10 20.86
N GLU A 31 11.73 -21.36 19.82
CA GLU A 31 13.00 -21.59 19.10
C GLU A 31 14.23 -21.28 19.98
N ALA A 32 14.09 -20.40 20.98
CA ALA A 32 15.15 -20.09 21.95
C ALA A 32 15.28 -21.14 23.08
N GLY A 33 14.45 -22.19 23.08
CA GLY A 33 14.46 -23.27 24.09
C GLY A 33 13.30 -23.21 25.09
N GLY A 34 12.27 -22.41 24.83
CA GLY A 34 11.04 -22.36 25.62
C GLY A 34 11.12 -21.47 26.87
N VAL A 35 10.24 -21.74 27.83
CA VAL A 35 10.10 -20.96 29.07
C VAL A 35 11.44 -20.84 29.80
N GLY A 36 11.80 -19.63 30.19
CA GLY A 36 13.05 -19.30 30.86
C GLY A 36 14.24 -19.11 29.92
N ALA A 37 14.06 -19.18 28.59
CA ALA A 37 15.12 -18.91 27.63
C ALA A 37 15.73 -17.51 27.85
N PRO A 38 17.07 -17.39 28.01
CA PRO A 38 17.73 -16.09 28.11
C PRO A 38 17.81 -15.43 26.73
N ILE A 39 17.25 -14.22 26.60
CA ILE A 39 17.20 -13.48 25.34
C ILE A 39 17.83 -12.09 25.53
N ALA A 40 18.85 -11.78 24.73
CA ALA A 40 19.46 -10.46 24.69
C ALA A 40 18.68 -9.55 23.72
N VAL A 41 18.17 -8.42 24.21
CA VAL A 41 17.42 -7.43 23.43
C VAL A 41 18.31 -6.24 23.11
N PHE A 42 18.54 -6.00 21.82
CA PHE A 42 19.31 -4.88 21.30
C PHE A 42 18.37 -3.82 20.74
N PRO A 43 18.17 -2.69 21.44
CA PRO A 43 17.38 -1.57 20.94
C PRO A 43 18.20 -0.65 20.00
N THR A 44 19.27 -1.18 19.39
CA THR A 44 20.29 -0.41 18.66
C THR A 44 19.73 0.42 17.52
N ALA A 45 18.69 -0.07 16.84
CA ALA A 45 18.06 0.67 15.75
C ALA A 45 17.14 1.80 16.21
N ALA A 46 16.64 1.74 17.46
CA ALA A 46 15.56 2.59 17.91
C ALA A 46 16.01 4.04 18.16
N PHE A 47 15.14 4.99 17.82
CA PHE A 47 15.29 6.40 18.21
C PHE A 47 14.92 6.66 19.68
N GLU A 48 14.10 5.79 20.27
CA GLU A 48 13.77 5.80 21.70
C GLU A 48 14.11 4.42 22.32
N PRO A 49 15.42 4.14 22.55
CA PRO A 49 15.86 2.79 22.90
C PRO A 49 15.21 2.21 24.14
N GLU A 50 15.06 3.00 25.20
CA GLU A 50 14.51 2.55 26.49
C GLU A 50 13.05 2.11 26.35
N ARG A 51 12.22 2.94 25.70
CA ARG A 51 10.79 2.65 25.49
C ARG A 51 10.61 1.40 24.62
N ILE A 52 11.34 1.31 23.52
CA ILE A 52 11.24 0.17 22.60
C ILE A 52 11.77 -1.12 23.25
N ALA A 53 12.89 -1.05 23.97
CA ALA A 53 13.42 -2.19 24.70
C ALA A 53 12.43 -2.70 25.77
N ALA A 54 11.84 -1.81 26.55
CA ALA A 54 10.85 -2.17 27.57
C ALA A 54 9.63 -2.90 26.97
N GLN A 55 9.14 -2.43 25.82
CA GLN A 55 8.04 -3.08 25.10
C GLN A 55 8.40 -4.50 24.63
N ILE A 56 9.59 -4.67 24.05
CA ILE A 56 10.07 -5.98 23.58
C ILE A 56 10.29 -6.94 24.74
N VAL A 57 10.95 -6.50 25.81
CA VAL A 57 11.18 -7.30 27.03
C VAL A 57 9.85 -7.73 27.64
N ALA A 58 8.87 -6.83 27.73
CA ALA A 58 7.55 -7.16 28.25
C ALA A 58 6.84 -8.20 27.35
N ALA A 59 6.95 -8.11 26.03
CA ALA A 59 6.34 -9.06 25.10
C ALA A 59 6.97 -10.46 25.22
N LEU A 60 8.29 -10.55 25.19
CA LEU A 60 9.01 -11.81 25.37
C LEU A 60 8.77 -12.42 26.77
N GLY A 61 8.71 -11.58 27.80
CA GLY A 61 8.41 -11.98 29.17
C GLY A 61 7.00 -12.57 29.33
N ARG A 62 6.00 -12.03 28.63
CA ARG A 62 4.64 -12.63 28.60
C ARG A 62 4.63 -14.05 28.04
N CYS A 63 5.49 -14.35 27.08
CA CYS A 63 5.70 -15.69 26.52
C CYS A 63 6.64 -16.58 27.37
N GLY A 64 7.10 -16.07 28.53
CA GLY A 64 7.90 -16.84 29.49
C GLY A 64 9.42 -16.71 29.33
N ALA A 65 9.94 -15.84 28.46
CA ALA A 65 11.38 -15.65 28.31
C ALA A 65 12.00 -14.86 29.46
N ARG A 66 13.30 -15.06 29.70
CA ARG A 66 14.14 -14.16 30.51
C ARG A 66 14.85 -13.19 29.57
N ALA A 67 14.14 -12.14 29.17
CA ALA A 67 14.69 -11.12 28.27
C ALA A 67 15.44 -10.04 29.06
N GLU A 68 16.63 -9.65 28.57
CA GLU A 68 17.43 -8.57 29.14
C GLU A 68 17.81 -7.54 28.08
N VAL A 69 17.86 -6.27 28.47
CA VAL A 69 18.28 -5.19 27.58
C VAL A 69 19.81 -5.12 27.53
N ILE A 70 20.37 -5.14 26.32
CA ILE A 70 21.78 -4.86 26.08
C ILE A 70 21.92 -3.39 25.71
N PRO A 71 22.61 -2.55 26.53
CA PRO A 71 22.66 -1.10 26.36
C PRO A 71 23.68 -0.71 25.27
N VAL A 72 23.48 -1.21 24.05
CA VAL A 72 24.27 -0.91 22.85
C VAL A 72 23.34 -0.24 21.87
N ALA A 73 23.16 1.08 22.02
CA ALA A 73 22.36 1.89 21.12
C ALA A 73 22.92 3.32 21.05
N PRO A 74 23.02 3.93 19.87
CA PRO A 74 23.58 5.28 19.70
C PRO A 74 22.70 6.38 20.31
N HIS A 75 21.38 6.15 20.39
CA HIS A 75 20.40 7.10 20.96
C HIS A 75 20.11 6.85 22.45
N LEU A 76 20.92 6.02 23.12
CA LEU A 76 20.76 5.78 24.55
C LEU A 76 21.54 6.83 25.34
N GLU A 77 20.85 7.63 26.14
CA GLU A 77 21.47 8.72 26.89
C GLU A 77 22.41 8.21 27.99
N GLY A 78 23.49 8.95 28.25
CA GLY A 78 24.43 8.65 29.33
C GLY A 78 25.28 7.38 29.15
N VAL A 79 25.28 6.77 27.96
CA VAL A 79 26.04 5.54 27.67
C VAL A 79 27.24 5.81 26.78
N ASP A 80 28.43 5.42 27.25
CA ASP A 80 29.61 5.30 26.39
C ASP A 80 29.51 4.02 25.55
N LEU A 81 29.02 4.18 24.31
CA LEU A 81 28.80 3.07 23.38
C LEU A 81 30.09 2.30 23.09
N ARG A 82 31.23 3.00 22.98
CA ARG A 82 32.51 2.35 22.71
C ARG A 82 32.92 1.48 23.90
N ALA A 83 32.78 2.00 25.12
CA ALA A 83 33.04 1.20 26.32
C ALA A 83 32.13 -0.04 26.38
N ARG A 84 30.83 0.08 26.05
CA ARG A 84 29.90 -1.05 26.04
C ARG A 84 30.23 -2.11 25.01
N LEU A 85 30.66 -1.72 23.80
CA LEU A 85 31.07 -2.64 22.74
C LEU A 85 32.35 -3.43 23.08
N HIS A 86 33.14 -2.96 24.05
CA HIS A 86 34.38 -3.58 24.49
C HIS A 86 34.32 -4.16 25.91
N ASP A 87 33.16 -4.09 26.59
CA ASP A 87 32.97 -4.60 27.96
C ASP A 87 32.95 -6.14 27.96
N PRO A 88 33.97 -6.82 28.52
CA PRO A 88 34.06 -8.28 28.50
C PRO A 88 32.91 -8.96 29.25
N ALA A 89 32.37 -8.33 30.31
CA ALA A 89 31.27 -8.89 31.07
C ALA A 89 29.97 -8.84 30.28
N LEU A 90 29.73 -7.74 29.56
CA LEU A 90 28.54 -7.62 28.69
C LEU A 90 28.61 -8.58 27.50
N ILE A 91 29.78 -8.70 26.87
CA ILE A 91 30.03 -9.65 25.77
C ILE A 91 29.79 -11.10 26.23
N ALA A 92 30.33 -11.48 27.40
CA ALA A 92 30.13 -12.81 27.96
C ALA A 92 28.65 -13.11 28.27
N ARG A 93 27.90 -12.12 28.76
CA ARG A 93 26.45 -12.25 28.98
C ARG A 93 25.70 -12.52 27.69
N VAL A 94 25.97 -11.74 26.64
CA VAL A 94 25.34 -11.94 25.32
C VAL A 94 25.68 -13.33 24.77
N ALA A 95 26.94 -13.76 24.86
CA ALA A 95 27.37 -15.08 24.40
C ALA A 95 26.71 -16.25 25.16
N ALA A 96 26.23 -16.02 26.38
CA ALA A 96 25.50 -17.00 27.19
C ALA A 96 23.99 -17.05 26.90
N CYS A 97 23.46 -16.13 26.10
CA CYS A 97 22.05 -16.14 25.70
C CYS A 97 21.74 -17.27 24.71
N ARG A 98 20.45 -17.64 24.62
CA ARG A 98 19.93 -18.56 23.61
C ARG A 98 19.36 -17.86 22.39
N ALA A 99 19.04 -16.57 22.54
CA ALA A 99 18.59 -15.74 21.44
C ALA A 99 19.08 -14.30 21.56
N VAL A 100 19.17 -13.64 20.42
CA VAL A 100 19.37 -12.19 20.28
C VAL A 100 18.17 -11.63 19.52
N PHE A 101 17.59 -10.53 20.00
CA PHE A 101 16.50 -9.82 19.35
C PHE A 101 16.92 -8.38 19.00
N PHE A 102 16.87 -8.02 17.72
CA PHE A 102 17.09 -6.65 17.24
C PHE A 102 15.77 -5.89 17.07
N SER A 103 15.71 -4.68 17.65
CA SER A 103 14.53 -3.81 17.51
C SER A 103 14.36 -3.25 16.09
N GLY A 104 13.19 -2.65 15.85
CA GLY A 104 12.97 -1.75 14.71
C GLY A 104 13.59 -0.36 14.94
N GLY A 105 13.57 0.46 13.88
CA GLY A 105 14.16 1.79 13.83
C GLY A 105 14.93 1.97 12.51
N ALA A 106 16.14 2.51 12.56
CA ALA A 106 17.01 2.63 11.39
C ALA A 106 18.11 1.55 11.38
N GLN A 107 18.17 0.75 10.31
CA GLN A 107 19.08 -0.40 10.20
C GLN A 107 20.56 -0.01 10.10
N GLU A 108 20.87 1.17 9.57
CA GLU A 108 22.23 1.70 9.57
C GLU A 108 22.82 1.81 10.97
N TYR A 109 22.02 2.13 12.00
CA TYR A 109 22.52 2.19 13.37
C TYR A 109 22.97 0.84 13.89
N ILE A 110 22.33 -0.27 13.48
CA ILE A 110 22.78 -1.61 13.86
C ILE A 110 24.15 -1.89 13.24
N VAL A 111 24.29 -1.71 11.92
CA VAL A 111 25.51 -2.05 11.20
C VAL A 111 26.66 -1.10 11.54
N ASP A 112 26.41 0.20 11.60
CA ASP A 112 27.44 1.19 11.92
C ASP A 112 27.94 1.06 13.38
N THR A 113 27.09 0.57 14.30
CA THR A 113 27.45 0.27 15.69
C THR A 113 28.21 -1.03 15.83
N LEU A 114 27.74 -2.12 15.21
CA LEU A 114 28.30 -3.47 15.38
C LEU A 114 29.45 -3.78 14.43
N MET A 115 29.54 -3.04 13.31
CA MET A 115 30.56 -3.16 12.27
C MET A 115 31.13 -1.79 11.84
N PRO A 116 31.65 -0.95 12.76
CA PRO A 116 32.17 0.37 12.40
C PRO A 116 33.30 0.25 11.36
N GLY A 117 33.18 1.01 10.26
CA GLY A 117 34.13 0.94 9.14
C GLY A 117 34.17 -0.42 8.45
N GLY A 118 33.11 -1.22 8.56
CA GLY A 118 33.00 -2.56 7.98
C GLY A 118 33.77 -3.65 8.74
N ARG A 119 34.26 -3.37 9.96
CA ARG A 119 34.98 -4.33 10.81
C ARG A 119 34.11 -4.78 11.97
N ALA A 120 33.96 -6.10 12.14
CA ALA A 120 33.20 -6.66 13.25
C ALA A 120 33.76 -6.23 14.61
N THR A 121 32.85 -5.91 15.55
CA THR A 121 33.17 -5.72 16.96
C THR A 121 33.17 -7.05 17.72
N ALA A 122 33.81 -7.11 18.87
CA ALA A 122 33.74 -8.26 19.77
C ALA A 122 32.29 -8.56 20.21
N MET A 123 31.44 -7.53 20.30
CA MET A 123 30.00 -7.71 20.54
C MET A 123 29.31 -8.45 19.40
N LEU A 124 29.60 -8.10 18.15
CA LEU A 124 29.07 -8.84 16.99
C LEU A 124 29.59 -10.27 16.96
N ASP A 125 30.84 -10.50 17.30
CA ASP A 125 31.41 -11.85 17.37
C ASP A 125 30.70 -12.70 18.44
N ALA A 126 30.32 -12.11 19.58
CA ALA A 126 29.49 -12.80 20.59
C ALA A 126 28.07 -13.12 20.08
N ILE A 127 27.43 -12.19 19.35
CA ILE A 127 26.13 -12.45 18.72
C ILE A 127 26.25 -13.60 17.70
N ARG A 128 27.33 -13.62 16.90
CA ARG A 128 27.62 -14.72 15.97
C ARG A 128 27.89 -16.03 16.68
N ALA A 129 28.51 -16.01 17.85
CA ALA A 129 28.72 -17.19 18.68
C ALA A 129 27.40 -17.79 19.17
N VAL A 130 26.41 -16.96 19.54
CA VAL A 130 25.04 -17.43 19.88
C VAL A 130 24.44 -18.19 18.69
N PHE A 131 24.51 -17.61 17.49
CA PHE A 131 24.00 -18.26 16.28
C PHE A 131 24.75 -19.56 15.93
N ALA A 132 26.08 -19.56 16.01
CA ALA A 132 26.91 -20.73 15.73
C ALA A 132 26.70 -21.86 16.74
N ALA A 133 26.25 -21.55 17.97
CA ALA A 133 25.86 -22.52 18.98
C ALA A 133 24.42 -23.07 18.78
N GLY A 134 23.78 -22.76 17.66
CA GLY A 134 22.41 -23.18 17.35
C GLY A 134 21.33 -22.29 17.98
N GLY A 135 21.69 -21.10 18.47
CA GLY A 135 20.76 -20.12 19.02
C GLY A 135 19.97 -19.37 17.95
N VAL A 136 19.11 -18.44 18.41
CA VAL A 136 18.21 -17.67 17.56
C VAL A 136 18.71 -16.25 17.34
N ILE A 137 18.69 -15.76 16.11
CA ILE A 137 18.82 -14.33 15.79
C ILE A 137 17.49 -13.86 15.22
N ALA A 138 16.76 -13.04 15.99
CA ALA A 138 15.46 -12.49 15.62
C ALA A 138 15.56 -10.98 15.43
N GLY A 139 14.74 -10.41 14.56
CA GLY A 139 14.68 -8.96 14.40
C GLY A 139 13.47 -8.47 13.65
N THR A 140 12.99 -7.28 14.02
CA THR A 140 11.81 -6.64 13.41
C THR A 140 12.17 -5.36 12.67
N SER A 141 11.59 -5.16 11.49
CA SER A 141 11.84 -3.99 10.64
C SER A 141 13.34 -3.80 10.34
N ALA A 142 14.00 -2.79 10.91
CA ALA A 142 15.46 -2.63 10.82
C ALA A 142 16.24 -3.89 11.23
N GLY A 143 15.83 -4.56 12.31
CA GLY A 143 16.41 -5.83 12.73
C GLY A 143 16.26 -6.93 11.66
N ALA A 144 15.16 -6.96 10.91
CA ALA A 144 14.99 -7.91 9.80
C ALA A 144 15.88 -7.58 8.61
N ALA A 145 16.07 -6.28 8.31
CA ALA A 145 16.85 -5.83 7.15
C ALA A 145 18.33 -6.23 7.23
N VAL A 146 18.89 -6.34 8.44
CA VAL A 146 20.32 -6.65 8.63
C VAL A 146 20.64 -8.15 8.53
N MET A 147 19.65 -9.03 8.32
CA MET A 147 19.86 -10.48 8.41
C MET A 147 20.54 -11.08 7.18
N SER A 148 20.33 -10.52 5.99
CA SER A 148 21.00 -10.94 4.75
C SER A 148 22.42 -10.35 4.64
N ARG A 149 23.25 -10.92 3.75
CA ARG A 149 24.60 -10.40 3.48
C ARG A 149 24.61 -8.95 3.02
N MET A 150 23.62 -8.57 2.21
CA MET A 150 23.36 -7.20 1.79
C MET A 150 22.04 -6.74 2.40
N MET A 151 21.92 -5.45 2.67
CA MET A 151 20.71 -4.84 3.22
C MET A 151 20.35 -3.56 2.47
N PHE A 152 19.08 -3.18 2.52
CA PHE A 152 18.62 -1.85 2.14
C PHE A 152 18.86 -0.88 3.31
N ARG A 153 19.35 0.33 3.06
CA ARG A 153 19.32 1.42 4.05
C ARG A 153 17.92 2.06 4.13
N ASP A 154 17.62 2.81 5.18
CA ASP A 154 16.23 3.22 5.45
C ASP A 154 15.71 4.33 4.51
N ALA A 155 14.38 4.48 4.46
CA ALA A 155 13.66 5.58 3.80
C ALA A 155 13.91 5.78 2.29
N MET A 156 14.01 4.68 1.53
CA MET A 156 14.26 4.74 0.08
C MET A 156 13.01 5.01 -0.75
N ASP A 157 13.22 5.73 -1.84
CA ASP A 157 12.23 5.95 -2.89
C ASP A 157 12.27 4.79 -3.89
N ASN A 158 11.31 3.86 -3.77
CA ASN A 158 11.25 2.66 -4.62
C ASN A 158 11.27 2.99 -6.12
N LEU A 159 10.67 4.11 -6.52
CA LEU A 159 10.62 4.51 -7.92
C LEU A 159 12.00 5.01 -8.40
N LEU A 160 12.74 5.76 -7.58
CA LEU A 160 14.10 6.17 -7.95
C LEU A 160 15.04 4.97 -8.07
N VAL A 161 14.87 3.94 -7.24
CA VAL A 161 15.62 2.69 -7.36
C VAL A 161 15.32 1.99 -8.69
N LEU A 162 14.04 1.91 -9.09
CA LEU A 162 13.67 1.41 -10.43
C LEU A 162 14.28 2.25 -11.56
N LYS A 163 14.38 3.57 -11.38
CA LYS A 163 15.04 4.49 -12.32
C LYS A 163 16.58 4.40 -12.29
N GLY A 164 17.17 3.52 -11.47
CA GLY A 164 18.61 3.26 -11.44
C GLY A 164 19.37 3.98 -10.34
N GLN A 165 18.70 4.68 -9.41
CA GLN A 165 19.36 5.22 -8.22
C GLN A 165 19.74 4.08 -7.27
N TRP A 166 20.99 3.64 -7.35
CA TRP A 166 21.47 2.46 -6.63
C TRP A 166 22.95 2.59 -6.24
N ARG A 167 23.23 3.23 -5.10
CA ARG A 167 24.60 3.52 -4.63
C ARG A 167 24.89 2.81 -3.31
N ALA A 168 26.08 2.21 -3.22
CA ALA A 168 26.58 1.59 -2.00
C ALA A 168 26.74 2.64 -0.88
N GLY A 169 26.40 2.25 0.35
CA GLY A 169 26.40 3.12 1.52
C GLY A 169 25.26 4.15 1.57
N GLN A 170 24.40 4.22 0.55
CA GLN A 170 23.27 5.15 0.50
C GLN A 170 21.95 4.38 0.38
N GLU A 171 21.76 3.66 -0.74
CA GLU A 171 20.56 2.86 -0.98
C GLU A 171 20.71 1.43 -0.43
N TYR A 172 21.92 0.87 -0.51
CA TYR A 172 22.21 -0.45 0.02
C TYR A 172 23.55 -0.47 0.74
N ASP A 173 23.71 -1.43 1.64
CA ASP A 173 24.92 -1.62 2.41
C ASP A 173 25.10 -3.11 2.76
N ARG A 174 26.18 -3.44 3.46
CA ARG A 174 26.39 -4.77 4.04
C ARG A 174 25.43 -4.99 5.21
N GLY A 175 24.81 -6.16 5.27
CA GLY A 175 24.15 -6.64 6.47
C GLY A 175 25.11 -7.45 7.35
N LEU A 176 24.55 -8.18 8.32
CA LEU A 176 25.30 -8.99 9.29
C LEU A 176 25.56 -10.43 8.83
N ASP A 177 24.90 -10.86 7.75
CA ASP A 177 25.13 -12.12 7.03
C ASP A 177 24.78 -13.40 7.85
N PHE A 178 23.55 -13.46 8.38
CA PHE A 178 23.04 -14.65 9.07
C PHE A 178 22.29 -15.63 8.14
N LEU A 179 21.88 -15.17 6.95
CA LEU A 179 21.13 -15.95 5.97
C LEU A 179 21.98 -16.46 4.79
N GLY A 180 23.26 -16.11 4.77
CA GLY A 180 24.17 -16.48 3.69
C GLY A 180 23.92 -15.73 2.38
N PRO A 181 24.54 -16.19 1.28
CA PRO A 181 24.61 -15.43 0.04
C PRO A 181 23.37 -15.57 -0.88
N GLU A 182 22.49 -16.54 -0.63
CA GLU A 182 21.44 -16.90 -1.61
C GLU A 182 20.16 -16.08 -1.47
N LEU A 183 19.89 -15.55 -0.26
CA LEU A 183 18.60 -14.94 0.09
C LEU A 183 18.77 -13.46 0.47
N LEU A 184 18.10 -12.58 -0.26
CA LEU A 184 17.97 -11.16 0.09
C LEU A 184 16.65 -10.92 0.82
N ILE A 185 16.69 -10.20 1.95
CA ILE A 185 15.50 -9.89 2.75
C ILE A 185 15.06 -8.45 2.54
N ASP A 186 13.75 -8.25 2.52
CA ASP A 186 13.14 -6.96 2.78
C ASP A 186 11.91 -7.12 3.68
N GLN A 187 11.49 -6.02 4.28
CA GLN A 187 10.51 -5.92 5.36
C GLN A 187 9.46 -4.86 4.99
N HIS A 188 8.33 -4.74 5.70
CA HIS A 188 7.17 -3.92 5.32
C HIS A 188 6.76 -4.10 3.85
N PHE A 189 6.91 -5.33 3.33
CA PHE A 189 7.14 -5.53 1.90
C PHE A 189 5.94 -5.16 1.02
N ILE A 190 4.78 -5.73 1.34
CA ILE A 190 3.54 -5.52 0.58
C ILE A 190 2.99 -4.13 0.92
N ARG A 191 2.98 -3.77 2.22
CA ARG A 191 2.45 -2.47 2.66
C ARG A 191 3.12 -1.28 2.01
N ARG A 192 4.44 -1.36 1.74
CA ARG A 192 5.23 -0.23 1.19
C ARG A 192 5.65 -0.44 -0.27
N GLY A 193 5.09 -1.41 -0.98
CA GLY A 193 5.40 -1.67 -2.40
C GLY A 193 6.89 -1.93 -2.66
N ARG A 194 7.59 -2.55 -1.71
CA ARG A 194 9.06 -2.69 -1.74
C ARG A 194 9.56 -3.70 -2.77
N ILE A 195 8.66 -4.38 -3.47
CA ILE A 195 8.99 -5.10 -4.71
C ILE A 195 9.70 -4.20 -5.72
N GLY A 196 9.37 -2.89 -5.76
CA GLY A 196 10.00 -1.92 -6.64
C GLY A 196 11.50 -1.74 -6.38
N ARG A 197 11.97 -1.82 -5.12
CA ARG A 197 13.40 -1.77 -4.80
C ARG A 197 14.08 -3.14 -4.76
N MET A 198 13.32 -4.19 -4.42
CA MET A 198 13.83 -5.55 -4.33
C MET A 198 14.31 -6.09 -5.68
N LEU A 199 13.51 -5.93 -6.75
CA LEU A 199 13.86 -6.50 -8.06
C LEU A 199 15.14 -5.90 -8.66
N PRO A 200 15.35 -4.56 -8.69
CA PRO A 200 16.62 -3.98 -9.11
C PRO A 200 17.80 -4.43 -8.26
N ALA A 201 17.61 -4.50 -6.93
CA ALA A 201 18.66 -4.91 -6.01
C ALA A 201 19.09 -6.36 -6.27
N MET A 202 18.14 -7.29 -6.37
CA MET A 202 18.43 -8.69 -6.64
C MET A 202 19.21 -8.87 -7.95
N ARG A 203 18.76 -8.22 -9.03
CA ARG A 203 19.46 -8.26 -10.32
C ARG A 203 20.86 -7.67 -10.23
N SER A 204 21.00 -6.49 -9.60
CA SER A 204 22.28 -5.78 -9.53
C SER A 204 23.30 -6.47 -8.62
N LEU A 205 22.85 -7.15 -7.57
CA LEU A 205 23.70 -7.81 -6.58
C LEU A 205 23.84 -9.32 -6.81
N GLY A 206 23.18 -9.86 -7.85
CA GLY A 206 23.28 -11.28 -8.22
C GLY A 206 22.52 -12.23 -7.29
N TYR A 207 21.48 -11.76 -6.60
CA TYR A 207 20.62 -12.63 -5.79
C TYR A 207 19.63 -13.38 -6.66
N ARG A 208 19.59 -14.70 -6.48
CA ARG A 208 18.60 -15.58 -7.09
C ARG A 208 17.25 -15.48 -6.37
N LEU A 209 17.28 -15.54 -5.03
CA LEU A 209 16.09 -15.58 -4.19
C LEU A 209 15.98 -14.32 -3.34
N GLY A 210 14.75 -13.83 -3.24
CA GLY A 210 14.38 -12.69 -2.40
C GLY A 210 13.18 -13.06 -1.55
N LEU A 211 13.13 -12.59 -0.31
CA LEU A 211 12.01 -12.78 0.59
C LEU A 211 11.59 -11.45 1.18
N GLY A 212 10.40 -11.01 0.80
CA GLY A 212 9.75 -9.84 1.35
C GLY A 212 8.77 -10.22 2.45
N VAL A 213 9.05 -9.88 3.70
CA VAL A 213 8.16 -10.16 4.85
C VAL A 213 7.29 -8.94 5.12
N ASP A 214 5.98 -9.13 5.21
CA ASP A 214 5.05 -8.03 5.44
C ASP A 214 4.82 -7.73 6.93
N GLU A 215 4.13 -6.63 7.21
CA GLU A 215 3.89 -6.19 8.58
C GLU A 215 3.17 -7.24 9.41
N ASN A 216 3.53 -7.29 10.69
CA ASN A 216 2.97 -8.22 11.67
C ASN A 216 3.10 -9.72 11.32
N ALA A 217 3.96 -10.06 10.34
CA ALA A 217 4.33 -11.42 9.99
C ALA A 217 5.81 -11.66 10.27
N ALA A 218 6.16 -12.93 10.42
CA ALA A 218 7.52 -13.41 10.61
C ALA A 218 7.79 -14.62 9.74
N VAL A 219 9.06 -14.81 9.36
CA VAL A 219 9.54 -16.03 8.72
C VAL A 219 10.67 -16.62 9.54
N VAL A 220 10.49 -17.85 9.98
CA VAL A 220 11.51 -18.66 10.66
C VAL A 220 12.34 -19.37 9.60
N VAL A 221 13.66 -19.16 9.63
CA VAL A 221 14.61 -19.74 8.68
C VAL A 221 15.57 -20.66 9.43
N ARG A 222 15.59 -21.94 9.07
CA ARG A 222 16.48 -22.94 9.66
C ARG A 222 16.85 -24.00 8.65
N GLY A 223 18.16 -24.17 8.40
CA GLY A 223 18.68 -25.24 7.53
C GLY A 223 18.08 -25.23 6.12
N GLY A 224 17.85 -24.05 5.54
CA GLY A 224 17.24 -23.91 4.20
C GLY A 224 15.72 -24.00 4.17
N ARG A 225 15.06 -24.27 5.30
CA ARG A 225 13.60 -24.26 5.41
C ARG A 225 13.10 -22.92 5.94
N LEU A 226 12.06 -22.40 5.29
CA LEU A 226 11.27 -21.25 5.69
C LEU A 226 9.93 -21.71 6.26
N GLU A 227 9.46 -21.05 7.31
CA GLU A 227 8.11 -21.21 7.84
C GLU A 227 7.52 -19.84 8.19
N VAL A 228 6.32 -19.54 7.68
CA VAL A 228 5.65 -18.26 7.91
C VAL A 228 4.80 -18.32 9.17
N VAL A 229 4.88 -17.28 10.00
CA VAL A 229 4.16 -17.15 11.28
C VAL A 229 3.56 -15.75 11.38
N GLY A 230 2.35 -15.64 11.94
CA GLY A 230 1.70 -14.34 12.15
C GLY A 230 0.93 -13.84 10.92
N GLY A 231 0.82 -12.50 10.79
CA GLY A 231 -0.16 -11.79 9.95
C GLY A 231 -0.01 -11.93 8.42
N SER A 232 0.12 -10.81 7.71
CA SER A 232 -0.05 -10.68 6.25
C SER A 232 0.89 -11.51 5.36
N GLY A 233 1.78 -12.32 5.93
CA GLY A 233 2.60 -13.30 5.22
C GLY A 233 3.91 -12.75 4.64
N ALA A 234 4.43 -13.48 3.66
CA ALA A 234 5.66 -13.16 2.97
C ALA A 234 5.57 -13.47 1.48
N VAL A 235 6.31 -12.72 0.66
CA VAL A 235 6.44 -12.94 -0.77
C VAL A 235 7.82 -13.47 -1.08
N LEU A 236 7.89 -14.66 -1.65
CA LEU A 236 9.11 -15.24 -2.22
C LEU A 236 9.22 -14.81 -3.68
N LEU A 237 10.40 -14.28 -4.03
CA LEU A 237 10.79 -13.89 -5.38
C LEU A 237 11.91 -14.80 -5.86
N ASP A 238 11.78 -15.30 -7.08
CA ASP A 238 12.79 -16.16 -7.71
C ASP A 238 13.11 -15.65 -9.13
N LEU A 239 14.39 -15.32 -9.34
CA LEU A 239 14.92 -14.79 -10.60
C LEU A 239 15.58 -15.86 -11.48
N SER A 240 15.45 -17.15 -11.16
CA SER A 240 16.10 -18.26 -11.90
C SER A 240 15.80 -18.24 -13.41
N GLU A 241 14.57 -17.85 -13.76
CA GLU A 241 14.10 -17.78 -15.15
C GLU A 241 13.96 -16.33 -15.64
N ALA A 242 14.38 -15.36 -14.82
CA ALA A 242 14.17 -13.97 -15.12
C ALA A 242 15.21 -13.47 -16.14
N VAL A 243 14.74 -12.70 -17.11
CA VAL A 243 15.59 -12.15 -18.18
C VAL A 243 15.43 -10.64 -18.27
N SER A 244 16.51 -9.96 -18.64
CA SER A 244 16.52 -8.53 -18.88
C SER A 244 17.05 -8.22 -20.28
N ASP A 245 16.46 -7.24 -20.93
CA ASP A 245 16.90 -6.70 -22.21
C ASP A 245 17.92 -5.57 -21.95
N ALA A 246 19.18 -5.79 -22.35
CA ALA A 246 20.25 -4.82 -22.23
C ALA A 246 20.13 -3.66 -23.24
N GLY A 247 19.29 -3.79 -24.28
CA GLY A 247 19.03 -2.73 -25.25
C GLY A 247 18.07 -1.64 -24.76
N LEU A 248 17.38 -1.86 -23.63
CA LEU A 248 16.49 -0.86 -23.04
C LEU A 248 17.26 0.10 -22.11
N PRO A 249 16.97 1.41 -22.13
CA PRO A 249 17.72 2.42 -21.38
C PRO A 249 17.36 2.51 -19.89
N ALA A 250 16.57 1.55 -19.38
CA ALA A 250 16.04 1.55 -18.03
C ALA A 250 15.91 0.12 -17.48
N PHE A 251 15.74 0.00 -16.16
CA PHE A 251 15.49 -1.29 -15.53
C PHE A 251 14.30 -1.99 -16.19
N ASN A 252 14.49 -3.26 -16.50
CA ASN A 252 13.45 -4.13 -17.03
C ASN A 252 13.79 -5.56 -16.61
N LEU A 253 12.75 -6.35 -16.38
CA LEU A 253 12.89 -7.72 -15.95
C LEU A 253 11.63 -8.48 -16.36
N ARG A 254 11.77 -9.66 -16.97
CA ARG A 254 10.64 -10.52 -17.34
C ARG A 254 10.80 -11.90 -16.75
N GLY A 255 9.69 -12.57 -16.46
CA GLY A 255 9.67 -13.97 -16.03
C GLY A 255 9.97 -14.20 -14.55
N VAL A 256 9.93 -13.16 -13.71
CA VAL A 256 10.11 -13.31 -12.25
C VAL A 256 9.04 -14.24 -11.70
N ARG A 257 9.43 -15.27 -10.95
CA ARG A 257 8.46 -16.15 -10.27
C ARG A 257 8.14 -15.60 -8.89
N LEU A 258 6.86 -15.44 -8.60
CA LEU A 258 6.35 -14.94 -7.31
C LEU A 258 5.52 -16.01 -6.61
N SER A 259 5.65 -16.09 -5.29
CA SER A 259 4.77 -16.87 -4.43
C SER A 259 4.47 -16.11 -3.14
N HIS A 260 3.20 -16.01 -2.77
CA HIS A 260 2.76 -15.51 -1.48
C HIS A 260 2.54 -16.68 -0.52
N LEU A 261 3.15 -16.59 0.65
CA LEU A 261 3.08 -17.58 1.71
C LEU A 261 2.45 -16.92 2.94
N ALA A 262 1.38 -17.52 3.46
CA ALA A 262 0.69 -17.06 4.67
C ALA A 262 1.02 -17.98 5.86
N ALA A 263 0.50 -17.64 7.04
CA ALA A 263 0.76 -18.36 8.29
C ALA A 263 0.67 -19.89 8.14
N GLY A 264 1.66 -20.60 8.67
CA GLY A 264 1.80 -22.05 8.65
C GLY A 264 2.35 -22.63 7.34
N ASP A 265 2.49 -21.83 6.27
CA ASP A 265 3.11 -22.30 5.04
C ASP A 265 4.62 -22.50 5.24
N CYS A 266 5.14 -23.56 4.62
CA CYS A 266 6.57 -23.90 4.64
C CYS A 266 7.15 -23.87 3.22
N HIS A 267 8.41 -23.46 3.08
CA HIS A 267 9.14 -23.53 1.82
C HIS A 267 10.55 -24.08 2.04
N ASP A 268 10.98 -25.03 1.20
CA ASP A 268 12.35 -25.53 1.18
C ASP A 268 13.14 -24.84 0.07
N LEU A 269 14.18 -24.08 0.43
CA LEU A 269 14.99 -23.32 -0.51
C LEU A 269 15.81 -24.21 -1.45
N GLY A 270 16.18 -25.42 -1.00
CA GLY A 270 16.98 -26.34 -1.79
C GLY A 270 16.17 -27.04 -2.87
N SER A 271 14.99 -27.54 -2.51
CA SER A 271 14.09 -28.24 -3.44
C SER A 271 13.13 -27.29 -4.18
N GLY A 272 12.96 -26.06 -3.69
CA GLY A 272 11.98 -25.09 -4.20
C GLY A 272 10.51 -25.45 -3.91
N VAL A 273 10.27 -26.44 -3.04
CA VAL A 273 8.91 -26.95 -2.76
C VAL A 273 8.27 -26.12 -1.66
N THR A 274 7.08 -25.59 -1.95
CA THR A 274 6.19 -24.97 -0.95
C THR A 274 5.12 -25.94 -0.52
N THR A 275 4.93 -26.07 0.80
CA THR A 275 3.85 -26.84 1.43
C THR A 275 2.91 -25.87 2.14
N PRO A 276 1.65 -25.70 1.68
CA PRO A 276 0.66 -24.89 2.38
C PRO A 276 0.34 -25.45 3.77
N ALA A 277 -0.11 -24.57 4.66
CA ALA A 277 -0.57 -24.95 5.99
C ALA A 277 -1.67 -26.04 5.92
N PRO A 278 -1.69 -27.03 6.84
CA PRO A 278 -2.62 -28.16 6.76
C PRO A 278 -4.09 -27.76 6.69
N HIS A 279 -4.51 -26.70 7.38
CA HIS A 279 -5.91 -26.26 7.35
C HIS A 279 -6.34 -25.75 5.97
N LYS A 280 -5.42 -25.19 5.18
CA LYS A 280 -5.69 -24.73 3.81
C LYS A 280 -5.85 -25.89 2.84
N LEU A 281 -5.22 -27.04 3.11
CA LEU A 281 -5.34 -28.22 2.25
C LEU A 281 -6.72 -28.88 2.34
N ASN A 282 -7.53 -28.51 3.34
CA ASN A 282 -8.93 -28.89 3.42
C ASN A 282 -9.84 -28.01 2.54
N GLU A 283 -9.32 -26.89 2.04
CA GLU A 283 -10.04 -25.97 1.16
C GLU A 283 -9.81 -26.32 -0.31
N PRO A 284 -10.76 -26.00 -1.22
CA PRO A 284 -10.58 -26.23 -2.65
C PRO A 284 -9.33 -25.49 -3.18
N CYS A 285 -8.48 -26.23 -3.88
CA CYS A 285 -7.36 -25.63 -4.62
C CYS A 285 -7.90 -24.81 -5.79
N ILE A 286 -7.53 -23.53 -5.84
CA ILE A 286 -7.82 -22.63 -6.96
C ILE A 286 -6.70 -22.79 -7.98
N ALA A 287 -7.02 -23.26 -9.19
CA ALA A 287 -6.05 -23.52 -10.25
C ALA A 287 -6.62 -23.08 -11.62
N PRO A 288 -6.32 -21.86 -12.09
CA PRO A 288 -6.93 -21.30 -13.30
C PRO A 288 -6.61 -22.02 -14.61
N ALA A 289 -5.59 -22.87 -14.61
CA ALA A 289 -5.21 -23.68 -15.77
C ALA A 289 -6.11 -24.92 -15.96
N VAL A 290 -6.91 -25.30 -14.95
CA VAL A 290 -7.80 -26.48 -15.01
C VAL A 290 -9.00 -26.19 -15.90
N ALA A 291 -9.35 -27.14 -16.77
CA ALA A 291 -10.52 -27.05 -17.64
C ALA A 291 -11.81 -26.82 -16.82
N GLY A 292 -12.62 -25.86 -17.25
CA GLY A 292 -13.87 -25.52 -16.54
C GLY A 292 -13.69 -24.64 -15.31
N PHE A 293 -12.51 -24.07 -15.08
CA PHE A 293 -12.29 -23.04 -14.06
C PHE A 293 -13.32 -21.92 -14.17
N LYS A 294 -13.96 -21.58 -13.04
CA LYS A 294 -14.90 -20.47 -12.91
C LYS A 294 -14.36 -19.51 -11.84
N PRO A 295 -14.02 -18.27 -12.21
CA PRO A 295 -13.45 -17.31 -11.26
C PRO A 295 -14.47 -16.92 -10.19
N GLY A 296 -14.04 -16.91 -8.93
CA GLY A 296 -14.82 -16.40 -7.81
C GLY A 296 -14.87 -14.87 -7.76
N LEU A 297 -13.81 -14.21 -8.24
CA LEU A 297 -13.72 -12.76 -8.35
C LEU A 297 -14.25 -12.30 -9.72
N LYS A 298 -15.00 -11.18 -9.73
CA LYS A 298 -15.64 -10.63 -10.94
C LYS A 298 -14.94 -9.38 -11.49
N ALA A 299 -13.94 -8.87 -10.79
CA ALA A 299 -13.29 -7.61 -11.15
C ALA A 299 -12.15 -7.85 -12.15
N ASP A 300 -12.02 -6.94 -13.11
CA ASP A 300 -10.82 -6.72 -13.90
C ASP A 300 -10.34 -5.30 -13.58
N ARG A 301 -9.10 -5.18 -13.09
CA ARG A 301 -8.57 -3.93 -12.51
C ARG A 301 -7.18 -3.64 -13.06
N TYR A 302 -6.98 -2.38 -13.46
CA TYR A 302 -5.67 -1.80 -13.65
C TYR A 302 -5.26 -1.01 -12.40
N PHE A 303 -4.06 -1.26 -11.87
CA PHE A 303 -3.55 -0.57 -10.68
C PHE A 303 -2.76 0.67 -11.09
N LEU A 304 -3.31 1.88 -10.90
CA LEU A 304 -2.62 3.14 -11.26
C LEU A 304 -1.40 3.47 -10.37
N ASP A 305 -1.34 2.87 -9.18
CA ASP A 305 -0.19 2.90 -8.28
C ASP A 305 0.09 1.47 -7.79
N PHE A 306 0.85 0.71 -8.58
CA PHE A 306 1.15 -0.68 -8.27
C PHE A 306 2.03 -0.86 -7.01
N LEU A 307 2.79 0.18 -6.64
CA LEU A 307 3.62 0.18 -5.42
C LEU A 307 2.83 0.69 -4.20
N GLY A 308 1.54 0.96 -4.36
CA GLY A 308 0.64 1.36 -3.28
C GLY A 308 0.39 0.23 -2.27
N ASN A 309 -0.13 0.62 -1.11
CA ASN A 309 -0.44 -0.29 -0.01
C ASN A 309 -1.37 -1.43 -0.47
N GLY A 310 -0.96 -2.69 -0.24
CA GLY A 310 -1.75 -3.89 -0.52
C GLY A 310 -1.87 -4.27 -2.01
N CYS A 311 -1.44 -3.40 -2.92
CA CYS A 311 -1.71 -3.56 -4.36
C CYS A 311 -1.08 -4.82 -4.95
N LEU A 312 0.11 -5.22 -4.48
CA LEU A 312 0.75 -6.46 -4.93
C LEU A 312 -0.09 -7.69 -4.60
N LEU A 313 -0.53 -7.84 -3.35
CA LEU A 313 -1.34 -8.99 -2.93
C LEU A 313 -2.71 -8.99 -3.60
N ASP A 314 -3.36 -7.84 -3.69
CA ASP A 314 -4.63 -7.70 -4.42
C ASP A 314 -4.50 -8.14 -5.89
N ALA A 315 -3.42 -7.71 -6.56
CA ALA A 315 -3.17 -8.08 -7.95
C ALA A 315 -2.88 -9.58 -8.10
N MET A 316 -2.16 -10.18 -7.14
CA MET A 316 -1.96 -11.63 -7.09
C MET A 316 -3.32 -12.34 -6.93
N LEU A 317 -4.15 -11.96 -5.96
CA LEU A 317 -5.46 -12.58 -5.75
C LEU A 317 -6.37 -12.45 -6.97
N LEU A 318 -6.38 -11.30 -7.64
CA LEU A 318 -7.12 -11.10 -8.90
C LEU A 318 -6.60 -12.00 -10.03
N LEU A 319 -5.30 -12.21 -10.14
CA LEU A 319 -4.75 -13.10 -11.15
C LEU A 319 -5.10 -14.58 -10.86
N LEU A 320 -5.13 -14.96 -9.58
CA LEU A 320 -5.44 -16.32 -9.14
C LEU A 320 -6.92 -16.67 -9.31
N ASP A 321 -7.84 -15.78 -8.96
CA ASP A 321 -9.28 -16.11 -8.87
C ASP A 321 -10.17 -15.17 -9.70
N GLY A 322 -9.58 -14.33 -10.55
CA GLY A 322 -10.28 -13.41 -11.44
C GLY A 322 -10.42 -13.93 -12.88
N PRO A 323 -11.19 -13.21 -13.72
CA PRO A 323 -11.48 -13.64 -15.09
C PRO A 323 -10.30 -13.43 -16.04
N ALA A 324 -9.46 -12.43 -15.78
CA ALA A 324 -8.36 -12.06 -16.68
C ALA A 324 -7.15 -12.99 -16.52
N PRO A 325 -6.47 -13.38 -17.62
CA PRO A 325 -5.23 -14.16 -17.58
C PRO A 325 -4.00 -13.32 -17.22
N GLU A 326 -4.17 -12.00 -17.10
CA GLU A 326 -3.13 -11.03 -16.79
C GLU A 326 -3.72 -9.91 -15.94
N VAL A 327 -2.94 -9.39 -14.99
CA VAL A 327 -3.26 -8.21 -14.19
C VAL A 327 -2.14 -7.21 -14.35
N ARG A 328 -2.49 -5.94 -14.60
CA ARG A 328 -1.52 -4.87 -14.87
C ARG A 328 -1.59 -3.75 -13.86
N GLY A 329 -0.45 -3.11 -13.64
CA GLY A 329 -0.39 -1.87 -12.91
C GLY A 329 0.78 -0.99 -13.32
N LEU A 330 0.67 0.30 -13.04
CA LEU A 330 1.67 1.31 -13.31
C LEU A 330 2.32 1.76 -12.00
N ALA A 331 3.64 1.92 -12.03
CA ALA A 331 4.40 2.66 -11.04
C ALA A 331 4.98 3.89 -11.74
N CYS A 332 4.44 5.06 -11.43
CA CYS A 332 4.95 6.33 -11.94
C CYS A 332 4.75 7.44 -10.93
N ARG A 333 5.45 8.56 -11.13
CA ARG A 333 5.23 9.76 -10.34
C ARG A 333 4.39 10.74 -11.16
N ALA A 334 3.09 10.79 -10.88
CA ALA A 334 2.16 11.67 -11.59
C ALA A 334 2.52 13.17 -11.50
N ARG A 335 3.26 13.58 -10.46
CA ARG A 335 3.81 14.93 -10.28
C ARG A 335 5.32 14.85 -9.96
N PRO A 336 6.19 14.81 -10.98
CA PRO A 336 7.64 14.72 -10.77
C PRO A 336 8.17 15.86 -9.91
N ARG A 337 9.20 15.61 -9.09
CA ARG A 337 9.85 16.66 -8.30
C ARG A 337 10.79 17.48 -9.19
N PRO A 338 11.01 18.78 -8.89
CA PRO A 338 12.04 19.56 -9.58
C PRO A 338 13.40 18.85 -9.51
N GLY A 339 14.07 18.71 -10.66
CA GLY A 339 15.40 18.05 -10.76
C GLY A 339 15.39 16.52 -10.71
N GLU A 340 14.22 15.87 -10.69
CA GLU A 340 14.14 14.41 -10.72
C GLU A 340 14.61 13.85 -12.09
N PRO A 341 15.47 12.82 -12.11
CA PRO A 341 15.92 12.20 -13.36
C PRO A 341 14.77 11.44 -14.04
N ALA A 342 14.73 11.54 -15.38
CA ALA A 342 13.75 10.87 -16.24
C ALA A 342 12.31 10.98 -15.70
N PRO A 343 11.74 12.20 -15.60
CA PRO A 343 10.42 12.44 -15.00
C PRO A 343 9.29 11.69 -15.73
N GLU A 344 9.47 11.41 -17.02
CA GLU A 344 8.54 10.69 -17.87
C GLU A 344 8.72 9.16 -17.84
N LEU A 345 9.73 8.65 -17.13
CA LEU A 345 9.94 7.21 -16.98
C LEU A 345 9.04 6.65 -15.87
N GLY A 346 8.22 5.68 -16.24
CA GLY A 346 7.46 4.82 -15.32
C GLY A 346 7.73 3.35 -15.60
N PHE A 347 7.08 2.48 -14.84
CA PHE A 347 7.21 1.03 -14.98
C PHE A 347 5.84 0.37 -14.94
N GLU A 348 5.50 -0.41 -15.96
CA GLU A 348 4.34 -1.27 -15.95
C GLU A 348 4.71 -2.64 -15.38
N PHE A 349 3.99 -3.04 -14.32
CA PHE A 349 4.04 -4.36 -13.73
C PHE A 349 2.95 -5.21 -14.37
N ARG A 350 3.32 -6.34 -14.96
CA ARG A 350 2.39 -7.29 -15.57
C ARG A 350 2.51 -8.63 -14.88
N LEU A 351 1.49 -8.97 -14.11
CA LEU A 351 1.32 -10.28 -13.51
C LEU A 351 0.58 -11.17 -14.50
N HIS A 352 1.11 -12.34 -14.80
CA HIS A 352 0.43 -13.30 -15.68
C HIS A 352 0.50 -14.72 -15.12
N ARG A 353 -0.44 -15.55 -15.58
CA ARG A 353 -0.55 -16.95 -15.11
C ARG A 353 0.67 -17.74 -15.59
N GLY A 354 1.47 -18.20 -14.63
CA GLY A 354 2.59 -19.10 -14.87
C GLY A 354 2.16 -20.55 -14.92
N GLU A 355 3.04 -21.41 -15.44
CA GLU A 355 2.89 -22.86 -15.28
C GLU A 355 2.79 -23.23 -13.80
N GLY A 356 1.80 -24.07 -13.48
CA GLY A 356 1.58 -24.53 -12.11
C GLY A 356 0.98 -23.49 -11.17
N LEU A 357 0.48 -22.35 -11.69
CA LEU A 357 -0.25 -21.37 -10.88
C LEU A 357 -1.39 -22.04 -10.11
N ARG A 358 -1.34 -21.93 -8.79
CA ARG A 358 -2.37 -22.42 -7.88
C ARG A 358 -2.36 -21.69 -6.56
N GLY A 359 -3.45 -21.81 -5.80
CA GLY A 359 -3.53 -21.24 -4.47
C GLY A 359 -4.68 -21.78 -3.63
N TRP A 360 -4.69 -21.35 -2.37
CA TRP A 360 -5.67 -21.71 -1.36
C TRP A 360 -6.04 -20.47 -0.55
N ARG A 361 -7.29 -20.38 -0.10
CA ARG A 361 -7.78 -19.31 0.77
C ARG A 361 -8.34 -19.97 2.02
N GLY A 362 -7.80 -19.64 3.19
CA GLY A 362 -8.29 -20.17 4.46
C GLY A 362 -9.65 -19.54 4.80
N ALA A 363 -10.64 -20.36 5.15
CA ALA A 363 -11.93 -19.87 5.63
C ALA A 363 -11.85 -19.25 7.05
N ALA A 364 -10.79 -19.57 7.82
CA ALA A 364 -10.72 -19.32 9.26
C ALA A 364 -10.11 -17.96 9.68
N LEU A 365 -9.35 -17.29 8.81
CA LEU A 365 -8.49 -16.15 9.18
C LEU A 365 -8.73 -14.87 8.34
N GLY A 366 -9.85 -14.79 7.61
CA GLY A 366 -10.18 -13.64 6.78
C GLY A 366 -9.34 -13.54 5.50
N GLY A 367 -9.35 -12.38 4.85
CA GLY A 367 -8.74 -12.18 3.52
C GLY A 367 -7.21 -12.30 3.45
N GLU A 368 -6.52 -12.33 4.58
CA GLU A 368 -5.05 -12.34 4.67
C GLU A 368 -4.45 -13.77 4.67
N ASP A 369 -5.26 -14.80 4.95
CA ASP A 369 -4.81 -16.19 4.98
C ASP A 369 -4.90 -16.85 3.60
N CYS A 370 -4.04 -16.42 2.69
CA CYS A 370 -4.00 -16.94 1.33
C CYS A 370 -2.60 -17.39 0.93
N THR A 371 -2.51 -18.58 0.33
CA THR A 371 -1.29 -19.08 -0.31
C THR A 371 -1.44 -18.98 -1.81
N VAL A 372 -0.46 -18.39 -2.48
CA VAL A 372 -0.46 -18.22 -3.94
C VAL A 372 0.89 -18.64 -4.48
N LEU A 373 0.94 -19.60 -5.40
CA LEU A 373 2.18 -20.18 -5.89
C LEU A 373 2.31 -20.04 -7.40
N GLY A 374 3.51 -19.72 -7.89
CA GLY A 374 3.86 -19.86 -9.30
C GLY A 374 3.34 -18.76 -10.24
N MET A 375 3.08 -17.56 -9.72
CA MET A 375 2.79 -16.41 -10.57
C MET A 375 4.03 -15.93 -11.29
N ARG A 376 3.83 -15.27 -12.43
CA ARG A 376 4.91 -14.62 -13.18
C ARG A 376 4.71 -13.12 -13.17
N LEU A 377 5.81 -12.38 -13.06
CA LEU A 377 5.84 -10.94 -13.10
C LEU A 377 6.86 -10.45 -14.14
N ASP A 378 6.40 -9.52 -14.96
CA ASP A 378 7.22 -8.66 -15.80
C ASP A 378 7.19 -7.22 -15.28
N VAL A 379 8.33 -6.54 -15.34
CA VAL A 379 8.50 -5.10 -15.08
C VAL A 379 9.05 -4.47 -16.34
N ILE A 380 8.22 -3.63 -16.97
CA ILE A 380 8.49 -3.05 -18.29
C ILE A 380 8.62 -1.54 -18.14
N PRO A 381 9.74 -0.92 -18.55
CA PRO A 381 9.87 0.53 -18.54
C PRO A 381 8.92 1.12 -19.59
N VAL A 382 8.21 2.18 -19.21
CA VAL A 382 7.23 2.87 -20.06
C VAL A 382 7.46 4.37 -20.04
N ARG A 383 7.06 5.05 -21.12
CA ARG A 383 7.00 6.52 -21.16
C ARG A 383 5.62 6.97 -20.73
N VAL A 384 5.57 7.77 -19.67
CA VAL A 384 4.36 8.32 -19.07
C VAL A 384 4.19 9.76 -19.54
N ALA A 385 2.96 10.12 -19.92
CA ALA A 385 2.63 11.49 -20.30
C ALA A 385 2.86 12.46 -19.12
N THR A 386 3.28 13.68 -19.43
CA THR A 386 3.41 14.76 -18.43
C THR A 386 2.71 16.02 -18.97
N PRO A 387 1.55 16.42 -18.40
CA PRO A 387 0.86 15.79 -17.27
C PRO A 387 0.29 14.41 -17.64
N LEU A 388 0.11 13.53 -16.63
CA LEU A 388 -0.43 12.17 -16.83
C LEU A 388 -1.80 12.20 -17.54
N PHE A 389 -2.58 13.22 -17.24
CA PHE A 389 -3.83 13.54 -17.91
C PHE A 389 -3.95 15.06 -18.01
N THR A 390 -4.60 15.52 -19.06
CA THR A 390 -5.06 16.90 -19.17
C THR A 390 -6.53 16.91 -18.78
N PRO A 391 -6.97 17.76 -17.82
CA PRO A 391 -8.39 17.98 -17.61
C PRO A 391 -9.05 18.33 -18.93
N LEU A 392 -10.26 17.81 -19.18
CA LEU A 392 -11.02 18.23 -20.35
C LEU A 392 -11.19 19.75 -20.27
N ALA A 393 -10.57 20.44 -21.21
CA ALA A 393 -10.81 21.85 -21.43
C ALA A 393 -11.95 21.97 -22.43
N VAL A 394 -12.86 22.93 -22.20
CA VAL A 394 -13.66 23.46 -23.30
C VAL A 394 -12.65 24.00 -24.29
N LEU A 395 -12.55 23.39 -25.47
CA LEU A 395 -11.70 23.90 -26.54
C LEU A 395 -12.08 25.38 -26.76
N PRO A 396 -11.17 26.33 -26.51
CA PRO A 396 -11.39 27.68 -26.97
C PRO A 396 -11.40 27.60 -28.49
N ARG A 397 -12.41 28.20 -29.13
CA ARG A 397 -12.30 28.55 -30.53
C ARG A 397 -10.99 29.34 -30.70
N ALA A 398 -10.01 28.79 -31.40
CA ALA A 398 -8.89 29.59 -31.86
C ALA A 398 -9.44 30.60 -32.89
N VAL A 399 -9.23 31.89 -32.57
CA VAL A 399 -9.79 33.14 -33.13
C VAL A 399 -11.23 33.41 -32.63
N VAL A 400 -11.50 34.27 -31.62
CA VAL A 400 -10.87 35.53 -31.18
C VAL A 400 -10.87 35.68 -29.63
N GLU A 401 -9.70 36.00 -29.05
CA GLU A 401 -9.35 36.76 -27.82
C GLU A 401 -10.07 36.49 -26.48
N SER A 402 -9.45 36.53 -25.30
CA SER A 402 -8.07 36.72 -24.82
C SER A 402 -8.12 36.52 -23.29
N ALA A 403 -7.02 36.03 -22.69
CA ALA A 403 -6.60 36.35 -21.31
C ALA A 403 -7.53 35.88 -20.15
N GLN A 404 -7.10 35.44 -18.97
CA GLN A 404 -5.84 35.52 -18.26
C GLN A 404 -5.96 34.61 -17.00
N ALA A 405 -4.81 34.12 -16.52
CA ALA A 405 -4.37 34.04 -15.11
C ALA A 405 -5.31 34.64 -14.03
N GLY A 406 -5.52 34.13 -12.81
CA GLY A 406 -4.97 33.04 -12.00
C GLY A 406 -5.26 33.30 -10.49
N ARG A 407 -5.46 32.24 -9.69
CA ARG A 407 -5.27 32.06 -8.21
C ARG A 407 -6.13 32.82 -7.15
N GLY A 408 -6.93 32.05 -6.37
CA GLY A 408 -6.71 31.71 -4.93
C GLY A 408 -7.41 32.50 -3.77
N GLY A 409 -7.93 31.79 -2.74
CA GLY A 409 -8.12 32.27 -1.34
C GLY A 409 -9.39 31.81 -0.57
N SER A 410 -9.26 31.34 0.69
CA SER A 410 -10.29 30.70 1.57
C SER A 410 -10.84 31.58 2.71
N GLY A 411 -12.10 31.36 3.16
CA GLY A 411 -12.65 31.85 4.44
C GLY A 411 -13.98 31.18 4.84
N SER A 412 -14.13 30.76 6.11
CA SER A 412 -15.32 30.10 6.67
C SER A 412 -16.43 31.12 6.97
N MET A 413 -17.58 31.01 6.29
CA MET A 413 -18.74 31.90 6.43
C MET A 413 -19.95 31.16 7.02
N ALA A 414 -20.77 31.85 7.83
CA ALA A 414 -21.98 31.31 8.43
C ALA A 414 -23.02 30.89 7.36
N MET A 415 -23.73 29.77 7.58
CA MET A 415 -24.77 29.30 6.66
C MET A 415 -26.14 29.87 7.02
N ALA A 416 -26.79 30.51 6.05
CA ALA A 416 -28.19 30.95 6.09
C ALA A 416 -29.10 29.89 5.43
N ARG A 417 -30.38 29.84 5.83
CA ARG A 417 -31.40 28.95 5.26
C ARG A 417 -32.60 29.74 4.77
N VAL A 418 -33.07 29.45 3.56
CA VAL A 418 -34.32 29.99 3.00
C VAL A 418 -35.16 28.87 2.39
N SER A 419 -36.47 29.07 2.33
CA SER A 419 -37.40 28.11 1.71
C SER A 419 -38.44 28.84 0.87
N GLY A 420 -38.97 28.17 -0.15
CA GLY A 420 -40.02 28.74 -1.01
C GLY A 420 -40.59 27.72 -1.98
N GLU A 421 -41.51 28.16 -2.83
CA GLU A 421 -42.14 27.35 -3.88
C GLU A 421 -41.41 27.53 -5.21
N PHE A 422 -41.42 26.51 -6.06
CA PHE A 422 -41.02 26.65 -7.45
C PHE A 422 -41.92 25.85 -8.38
N SER A 423 -41.97 26.25 -9.65
CA SER A 423 -42.57 25.48 -10.73
C SER A 423 -41.47 24.93 -11.66
N VAL A 424 -41.72 23.78 -12.29
CA VAL A 424 -40.77 23.14 -13.20
C VAL A 424 -41.47 22.70 -14.49
N GLY A 425 -40.95 23.17 -15.63
CA GLY A 425 -41.23 22.66 -16.95
C GLY A 425 -40.08 21.74 -17.40
N MET A 426 -40.41 20.62 -18.04
CA MET A 426 -39.43 19.70 -18.60
C MET A 426 -39.78 19.36 -20.04
N ALA A 427 -38.83 19.53 -20.96
CA ALA A 427 -39.02 19.22 -22.38
C ALA A 427 -37.96 18.21 -22.82
N ALA A 428 -38.38 17.07 -23.36
CA ALA A 428 -37.45 16.08 -23.92
C ALA A 428 -36.70 16.67 -25.12
N GLN A 429 -35.42 16.32 -25.25
CA GLN A 429 -34.57 16.64 -26.40
C GLN A 429 -34.36 15.39 -27.24
N ALA A 430 -34.10 15.57 -28.54
CA ALA A 430 -33.76 14.46 -29.42
C ALA A 430 -32.48 13.75 -28.93
N ALA A 431 -32.44 12.42 -29.04
CA ALA A 431 -31.25 11.64 -28.72
C ALA A 431 -30.12 11.97 -29.69
N GLU A 432 -28.89 12.06 -29.20
CA GLU A 432 -27.70 12.15 -30.05
C GLU A 432 -27.24 10.74 -30.45
N ASP A 433 -26.68 10.58 -31.65
CA ASP A 433 -26.27 9.27 -32.15
C ASP A 433 -25.28 8.59 -31.17
N GLY A 434 -25.62 7.37 -30.73
CA GLY A 434 -24.80 6.57 -29.81
C GLY A 434 -25.21 6.62 -28.33
N SER A 435 -26.20 7.43 -27.92
CA SER A 435 -26.66 7.50 -26.52
C SER A 435 -27.73 6.45 -26.16
N ALA A 436 -27.44 5.16 -26.37
CA ALA A 436 -28.41 4.09 -26.11
C ALA A 436 -28.87 4.06 -24.64
N GLY A 437 -30.14 4.40 -24.39
CA GLY A 437 -30.78 4.29 -23.07
C GLY A 437 -30.61 5.49 -22.13
N ILE A 438 -30.07 6.63 -22.60
CA ILE A 438 -29.99 7.88 -21.83
C ILE A 438 -30.92 8.92 -22.44
N GLY A 439 -31.93 9.36 -21.69
CA GLY A 439 -32.83 10.44 -22.06
C GLY A 439 -32.23 11.80 -21.71
N ARG A 440 -32.45 12.80 -22.58
CA ARG A 440 -32.06 14.20 -22.35
C ARG A 440 -33.31 15.07 -22.24
N MET A 441 -33.34 15.95 -21.24
CA MET A 441 -34.43 16.90 -21.01
C MET A 441 -33.86 18.30 -20.76
N VAL A 442 -34.54 19.33 -21.24
CA VAL A 442 -34.32 20.73 -20.86
C VAL A 442 -35.27 21.05 -19.71
N LEU A 443 -34.74 21.70 -18.68
CA LEU A 443 -35.46 22.16 -17.50
C LEU A 443 -35.66 23.68 -17.60
N ASP A 444 -36.87 24.14 -17.28
CA ASP A 444 -37.18 25.56 -17.07
C ASP A 444 -37.96 25.69 -15.76
N LYS A 445 -37.33 26.26 -14.74
CA LYS A 445 -37.87 26.43 -13.40
C LYS A 445 -38.12 27.89 -13.08
N ARG A 446 -39.14 28.15 -12.26
CA ARG A 446 -39.38 29.46 -11.66
C ARG A 446 -39.46 29.31 -10.15
N TYR A 447 -38.51 29.89 -9.44
CA TYR A 447 -38.44 29.95 -7.99
C TYR A 447 -39.11 31.22 -7.48
N HIS A 448 -39.84 31.10 -6.37
CA HIS A 448 -40.55 32.19 -5.75
C HIS A 448 -40.17 32.37 -4.27
N GLY A 449 -40.28 33.61 -3.78
CA GLY A 449 -40.07 33.97 -2.39
C GLY A 449 -38.67 34.53 -2.14
N ALA A 450 -37.94 33.99 -1.16
CA ALA A 450 -36.61 34.49 -0.81
C ALA A 450 -35.56 34.24 -1.90
N LEU A 451 -35.74 33.19 -2.71
CA LEU A 451 -35.13 33.05 -4.03
C LEU A 451 -36.22 33.33 -5.07
N GLU A 452 -36.17 34.51 -5.70
CA GLU A 452 -37.04 34.88 -6.82
C GLU A 452 -36.20 34.83 -8.11
N ALA A 453 -36.28 33.72 -8.84
CA ALA A 453 -35.33 33.44 -9.92
C ALA A 453 -35.90 32.51 -11.00
N ARG A 454 -35.32 32.59 -12.21
CA ARG A 454 -35.53 31.59 -13.27
C ARG A 454 -34.35 30.63 -13.31
N GLY A 455 -34.63 29.34 -13.37
CA GLY A 455 -33.65 28.28 -13.52
C GLY A 455 -33.74 27.60 -14.88
N ALA A 456 -32.72 27.70 -15.72
CA ALA A 456 -32.67 27.01 -17.01
C ALA A 456 -31.58 25.94 -16.98
N GLY A 457 -31.93 24.69 -17.29
CA GLY A 457 -31.01 23.57 -17.12
C GLY A 457 -31.17 22.45 -18.14
N GLN A 458 -30.27 21.48 -18.05
CA GLN A 458 -30.36 20.23 -18.79
C GLN A 458 -30.21 19.06 -17.84
N MET A 459 -30.97 18.00 -18.09
CA MET A 459 -30.96 16.75 -17.34
C MET A 459 -30.68 15.59 -18.28
N LEU A 460 -29.78 14.70 -17.86
CA LEU A 460 -29.62 13.37 -18.44
C LEU A 460 -30.15 12.34 -17.45
N ALA A 461 -30.96 11.41 -17.92
CA ALA A 461 -31.58 10.39 -17.09
C ALA A 461 -31.52 9.01 -17.74
N THR A 462 -31.38 7.98 -16.93
CA THR A 462 -31.49 6.59 -17.38
C THR A 462 -32.24 5.76 -16.34
N HIS A 463 -32.87 4.68 -16.82
CA HIS A 463 -33.56 3.72 -15.97
C HIS A 463 -32.75 2.43 -15.87
N GLY A 464 -32.68 1.89 -14.66
CA GLY A 464 -32.18 0.54 -14.46
C GLY A 464 -33.16 -0.50 -14.99
N SER A 465 -32.69 -1.73 -15.18
CA SER A 465 -33.54 -2.86 -15.56
C SER A 465 -34.55 -3.26 -14.47
N VAL A 466 -34.33 -2.83 -13.22
CA VAL A 466 -35.23 -3.06 -12.10
C VAL A 466 -36.20 -1.89 -11.95
N ALA A 467 -37.50 -2.17 -11.96
CA ALA A 467 -38.54 -1.17 -11.76
C ALA A 467 -38.28 -0.31 -10.51
N GLY A 468 -38.48 1.01 -10.65
CA GLY A 468 -38.19 1.97 -9.59
C GLY A 468 -36.69 2.25 -9.40
N SER A 469 -35.80 1.76 -10.27
CA SER A 469 -34.39 2.13 -10.25
C SER A 469 -34.06 3.09 -11.39
N ALA A 470 -33.41 4.21 -11.08
CA ALA A 470 -33.09 5.25 -12.05
C ALA A 470 -31.92 6.08 -11.57
N ALA A 471 -31.27 6.78 -12.50
CA ALA A 471 -30.29 7.81 -12.20
C ALA A 471 -30.57 9.03 -13.07
N TYR A 472 -30.36 10.22 -12.51
CA TYR A 472 -30.29 11.44 -13.30
C TYR A 472 -29.17 12.36 -12.79
N VAL A 473 -28.63 13.13 -13.72
CA VAL A 473 -27.76 14.26 -13.43
C VAL A 473 -28.31 15.49 -14.15
N ALA A 474 -28.31 16.63 -13.48
CA ALA A 474 -28.73 17.87 -14.11
C ALA A 474 -27.82 19.03 -13.72
N LEU A 475 -27.63 19.94 -14.66
CA LEU A 475 -27.03 21.24 -14.41
C LEU A 475 -28.07 22.31 -14.72
N GLU A 476 -28.19 23.27 -13.83
CA GLU A 476 -29.16 24.35 -13.91
C GLU A 476 -28.48 25.68 -13.66
N SER A 477 -28.69 26.65 -14.54
CA SER A 477 -28.32 28.06 -14.34
C SER A 477 -29.50 28.80 -13.77
N VAL A 478 -29.36 29.32 -12.55
CA VAL A 478 -30.36 30.10 -11.83
C VAL A 478 -30.00 31.58 -11.92
N THR A 479 -30.91 32.43 -12.39
CA THR A 479 -30.71 33.89 -12.51
C THR A 479 -31.89 34.62 -11.87
N GLY A 480 -31.62 35.55 -10.96
CA GLY A 480 -32.64 36.30 -10.24
C GLY A 480 -32.10 36.94 -8.97
N THR A 481 -32.90 36.94 -7.90
CA THR A 481 -32.53 37.51 -6.60
C THR A 481 -32.59 36.47 -5.48
N LEU A 482 -31.59 36.46 -4.60
CA LEU A 482 -31.58 35.66 -3.36
C LEU A 482 -31.46 36.62 -2.16
N GLN A 483 -32.48 36.64 -1.31
CA GLN A 483 -32.64 37.61 -0.21
C GLN A 483 -32.42 39.07 -0.67
N GLY A 484 -32.91 39.40 -1.87
CA GLY A 484 -32.78 40.73 -2.47
C GLY A 484 -31.44 41.02 -3.15
N ARG A 485 -30.44 40.12 -3.08
CA ARG A 485 -29.18 40.24 -3.84
C ARG A 485 -29.37 39.69 -5.25
N GLU A 486 -29.23 40.55 -6.25
CA GLU A 486 -29.36 40.17 -7.67
C GLU A 486 -28.09 39.48 -8.18
N GLY A 487 -28.27 38.38 -8.91
CA GLY A 487 -27.15 37.64 -9.48
C GLY A 487 -27.58 36.38 -10.22
N SER A 488 -26.61 35.53 -10.53
CA SER A 488 -26.83 34.18 -11.03
C SER A 488 -25.91 33.18 -10.35
N PHE A 489 -26.25 31.90 -10.41
CA PHE A 489 -25.40 30.80 -9.97
C PHE A 489 -25.84 29.52 -10.67
N ALA A 490 -25.03 28.46 -10.58
CA ALA A 490 -25.40 27.16 -11.12
C ALA A 490 -25.64 26.14 -10.00
N LEU A 491 -26.61 25.26 -10.20
CA LEU A 491 -26.87 24.10 -9.37
C LEU A 491 -26.48 22.82 -10.13
N VAL A 492 -25.86 21.88 -9.43
CA VAL A 492 -25.66 20.51 -9.89
C VAL A 492 -26.56 19.58 -9.10
N HIS A 493 -27.27 18.71 -9.81
CA HIS A 493 -28.15 17.68 -9.25
C HIS A 493 -27.54 16.31 -9.49
N HIS A 494 -27.54 15.48 -8.45
CA HIS A 494 -27.27 14.05 -8.54
C HIS A 494 -28.42 13.29 -7.89
N GLY A 495 -29.26 12.66 -8.73
CA GLY A 495 -30.42 11.91 -8.29
C GLY A 495 -30.25 10.42 -8.56
N LEU A 496 -30.40 9.61 -7.52
CA LEU A 496 -30.45 8.15 -7.61
C LEU A 496 -31.79 7.64 -7.08
N MET A 497 -32.30 6.60 -7.72
CA MET A 497 -33.44 5.85 -7.21
C MET A 497 -33.02 4.38 -7.15
N THR A 498 -33.07 3.79 -5.97
CA THR A 498 -32.76 2.37 -5.75
C THR A 498 -34.05 1.66 -5.37
N ARG A 499 -34.69 0.97 -6.33
CA ARG A 499 -35.92 0.20 -6.09
C ARG A 499 -37.01 1.01 -5.35
N GLY A 500 -37.26 2.24 -5.83
CA GLY A 500 -38.25 3.16 -5.27
C GLY A 500 -37.78 3.99 -4.08
N GLN A 501 -36.53 3.83 -3.61
CA GLN A 501 -35.93 4.68 -2.58
C GLN A 501 -35.15 5.84 -3.26
N PRO A 502 -35.61 7.10 -3.17
CA PRO A 502 -34.92 8.23 -3.78
C PRO A 502 -33.78 8.74 -2.90
N SER A 503 -32.69 9.16 -3.54
CA SER A 503 -31.59 9.93 -2.97
C SER A 503 -31.31 11.09 -3.93
N LEU A 504 -31.24 12.31 -3.39
CA LEU A 504 -31.04 13.51 -4.20
C LEU A 504 -30.08 14.45 -3.48
N GLU A 505 -28.99 14.78 -4.16
CA GLU A 505 -28.04 15.81 -3.73
C GLU A 505 -28.08 16.96 -4.73
N ILE A 506 -28.30 18.18 -4.24
CA ILE A 506 -28.23 19.40 -5.04
C ILE A 506 -27.25 20.35 -4.38
N GLY A 507 -26.24 20.79 -5.12
CA GLY A 507 -25.21 21.71 -4.65
C GLY A 507 -25.04 22.91 -5.56
N VAL A 508 -24.64 24.04 -5.00
CA VAL A 508 -24.14 25.18 -5.79
C VAL A 508 -22.83 24.74 -6.44
N VAL A 509 -22.72 24.88 -7.76
CA VAL A 509 -21.48 24.63 -8.48
C VAL A 509 -20.43 25.62 -7.94
N PRO A 510 -19.25 25.16 -7.48
CA PRO A 510 -18.23 26.04 -6.91
C PRO A 510 -17.94 27.23 -7.83
N ASP A 511 -17.87 28.42 -7.23
CA ASP A 511 -17.56 29.68 -7.91
C ASP A 511 -18.50 30.06 -9.09
N SER A 512 -19.70 29.46 -9.15
CA SER A 512 -20.69 29.78 -10.19
C SER A 512 -21.50 31.04 -9.93
N GLY A 513 -21.47 31.56 -8.69
CA GLY A 513 -22.15 32.79 -8.30
C GLY A 513 -21.61 34.02 -9.02
N ALA A 514 -22.50 34.87 -9.54
CA ALA A 514 -22.19 36.14 -10.21
C ALA A 514 -23.08 37.28 -9.68
N GLY A 515 -22.66 38.53 -9.90
CA GLY A 515 -23.35 39.70 -9.35
C GLY A 515 -23.26 39.76 -7.82
N GLY A 516 -24.35 40.13 -7.16
CA GLY A 516 -24.48 40.14 -5.70
C GLY A 516 -24.46 38.74 -5.06
N LEU A 517 -24.38 37.67 -5.86
CA LEU A 517 -24.26 36.28 -5.43
C LEU A 517 -22.85 35.69 -5.65
N ALA A 518 -21.86 36.52 -6.00
CA ALA A 518 -20.47 36.08 -6.10
C ALA A 518 -19.98 35.45 -4.78
N GLY A 519 -19.30 34.30 -4.87
CA GLY A 519 -18.85 33.53 -3.70
C GLY A 519 -19.92 32.68 -3.02
N LEU A 520 -21.12 32.56 -3.60
CA LEU A 520 -22.18 31.68 -3.10
C LEU A 520 -21.70 30.22 -3.02
N THR A 521 -21.85 29.63 -1.85
CA THR A 521 -21.73 28.17 -1.62
C THR A 521 -23.01 27.67 -0.96
N GLY A 522 -23.42 26.42 -1.19
CA GLY A 522 -24.63 25.92 -0.56
C GLY A 522 -25.15 24.60 -1.11
N ARG A 523 -26.22 24.10 -0.49
CA ARG A 523 -26.96 22.90 -0.88
C ARG A 523 -28.46 23.16 -0.84
N MET A 524 -29.16 22.58 -1.82
CA MET A 524 -30.61 22.70 -1.93
C MET A 524 -31.28 21.33 -1.72
N SER A 525 -32.43 21.32 -1.08
CA SER A 525 -33.33 20.17 -0.97
C SER A 525 -34.65 20.50 -1.64
N ILE A 526 -35.30 19.50 -2.25
CA ILE A 526 -36.61 19.64 -2.89
C ILE A 526 -37.62 18.78 -2.15
N ARG A 527 -38.79 19.35 -1.85
CA ARG A 527 -39.96 18.65 -1.30
C ARG A 527 -41.13 18.76 -2.27
N VAL A 528 -41.94 17.72 -2.35
CA VAL A 528 -43.15 17.69 -3.17
C VAL A 528 -44.34 17.43 -2.26
N GLU A 529 -45.29 18.35 -2.23
CA GLU A 529 -46.49 18.26 -1.40
C GLU A 529 -47.73 18.39 -2.30
N GLY A 530 -48.41 17.27 -2.55
CA GLY A 530 -49.47 17.20 -3.56
C GLY A 530 -48.93 17.47 -4.96
N HIS A 531 -49.44 18.52 -5.60
CA HIS A 531 -49.01 18.97 -6.94
C HIS A 531 -48.07 20.18 -6.91
N ARG A 532 -47.55 20.56 -5.73
CA ARG A 532 -46.69 21.74 -5.54
C ARG A 532 -45.28 21.31 -5.18
N HIS A 533 -44.28 22.07 -5.65
CA HIS A 533 -42.87 21.81 -5.41
C HIS A 533 -42.25 22.92 -4.56
N PHE A 534 -41.50 22.53 -3.53
CA PHE A 534 -40.84 23.44 -2.60
C PHE A 534 -39.34 23.21 -2.58
N TYR A 535 -38.57 24.27 -2.34
CA TYR A 535 -37.13 24.20 -2.09
C TYR A 535 -36.82 24.61 -0.65
N ASP A 536 -35.77 24.01 -0.09
CA ASP A 536 -35.05 24.49 1.08
C ASP A 536 -33.59 24.69 0.67
N PHE A 537 -33.03 25.89 0.83
CA PHE A 537 -31.68 26.24 0.39
C PHE A 537 -30.84 26.70 1.58
N ASP A 538 -29.87 25.87 1.94
CA ASP A 538 -28.84 26.17 2.94
C ASP A 538 -27.61 26.71 2.20
N PHE A 539 -27.23 27.97 2.42
CA PHE A 539 -26.18 28.64 1.65
C PHE A 539 -25.32 29.57 2.50
N SER A 540 -24.17 29.94 1.99
CA SER A 540 -23.32 30.97 2.55
C SER A 540 -22.87 31.94 1.46
N LEU A 541 -22.82 33.22 1.82
CA LEU A 541 -22.36 34.30 0.96
C LEU A 541 -21.33 35.14 1.73
N PRO A 542 -20.35 35.72 1.03
CA PRO A 542 -19.50 36.76 1.61
C PRO A 542 -20.34 37.89 2.20
N GLU A 543 -19.92 38.39 3.36
CA GLU A 543 -20.38 39.68 3.85
C GLU A 543 -20.05 40.75 2.79
N ALA A 544 -21.01 41.65 2.57
CA ALA A 544 -20.97 42.63 1.49
C ALA A 544 -19.96 43.75 1.75
#